data_AF-A0A938JIN6-F1
#
_entry.id   AF-A0A938JIN6-F1
#
_cell.length_a   1.000
_cell.length_b   1.000
_cell.length_c   1.000
_cell.angle_alpha   90.00
_cell.angle_beta   90.00
_cell.angle_gamma   90.00
#
_symmetry.space_group_name_H-M   'P 1'
#
loop_
_entity.id
_entity.type
_entity.pdbx_description
1 polymer ?
#
loop_
_entity_poly.entity_id
_entity_poly.type
_entity_poly.pdbx_seq_one_letter_code
_entity_poly.pdbx_strand_id
1 'polypeptide(L)' 'RTTTGGTIVAIIRKESSVAMPHPDEVILAGDTLVVITTPETFEALQRLVKEGPPADVA' A
#
# COMPACT_ATOMS: atom_id res chain seq x y z
N ARG A 1 1.77 7.33 -9.82
CA ARG A 1 0.50 6.72 -10.31
C ARG A 1 0.79 5.56 -11.28
N THR A 2 1.93 4.86 -11.16
CA THR A 2 2.50 4.13 -12.32
C THR A 2 2.97 2.70 -12.02
N THR A 3 3.04 2.28 -10.75
CA THR A 3 3.63 0.97 -10.38
C THR A 3 2.61 -0.13 -10.11
N THR A 4 1.45 0.19 -9.54
CA THR A 4 0.42 -0.82 -9.16
C THR A 4 -0.97 -0.54 -9.71
N GLY A 5 -1.25 0.66 -10.23
CA GLY A 5 -2.60 1.06 -10.64
C GLY A 5 -3.60 1.24 -9.48
N GLY A 6 -3.23 0.86 -8.26
CA GLY A 6 -4.03 1.04 -7.05
C GLY A 6 -3.71 2.34 -6.32
N THR A 7 -4.71 2.89 -5.61
CA THR A 7 -4.56 4.06 -4.75
C THR A 7 -4.80 3.67 -3.29
N ILE A 8 -3.83 3.92 -2.42
CA ILE A 8 -4.00 3.78 -0.96
C ILE A 8 -4.73 5.03 -0.47
N VAL A 9 -5.91 4.84 0.14
CA VAL A 9 -6.75 5.94 0.62
C VAL A 9 -6.73 6.06 2.14
N ALA A 10 -6.36 5.00 2.86
CA ALA A 10 -6.16 5.04 4.29
C ALA A 10 -5.22 3.93 4.78
N ILE A 11 -4.58 4.19 5.92
CA ILE A 11 -3.84 3.21 6.71
C ILE A 11 -4.53 3.11 8.08
N ILE A 12 -4.98 1.91 8.44
CA ILE A 12 -5.59 1.63 9.74
C ILE A 12 -4.57 0.95 10.61
N ARG A 13 -4.30 1.53 11.78
CA ARG A 13 -3.43 1.02 12.82
C ARG A 13 -4.28 0.64 14.04
N LYS A 14 -3.67 -0.06 14.99
CA LYS A 14 -4.37 -0.57 16.19
C LYS A 14 -5.09 0.53 16.99
N GLU A 15 -4.50 1.71 17.07
CA GLU A 15 -4.98 2.81 17.92
C GLU A 15 -5.28 4.10 17.14
N SER A 16 -5.06 4.11 15.82
CA SER A 16 -5.22 5.30 14.98
C SER A 16 -5.48 4.95 13.52
N SER A 17 -5.93 5.93 12.75
CA SER A 17 -6.02 5.83 11.30
C SER A 17 -5.40 7.06 10.63
N VAL A 18 -4.73 6.83 9.51
CA VAL A 18 -4.18 7.88 8.64
C VAL A 18 -5.03 7.92 7.39
N ALA A 19 -5.86 8.95 7.26
CA ALA A 19 -6.64 9.20 6.05
C ALA A 19 -5.76 9.93 5.02
N MET A 20 -5.84 9.51 3.74
CA MET A 20 -5.05 10.07 2.63
C MET A 20 -3.54 10.14 2.98
N PRO A 21 -2.87 8.98 3.13
CA PRO A 21 -1.48 8.95 3.52
C PRO A 21 -0.59 9.71 2.53
N HIS A 22 0.43 10.38 3.05
CA HIS A 22 1.48 10.99 2.23
C HIS A 22 2.25 9.89 1.48
N PRO A 23 2.80 10.13 0.28
CA PRO A 23 3.65 9.16 -0.42
C PRO A 23 4.85 8.67 0.39
N ASP A 24 5.32 9.47 1.34
CA ASP A 24 6.44 9.11 2.24
C ASP A 24 5.98 8.43 3.54
N GLU A 25 4.67 8.17 3.70
CA GLU A 25 4.15 7.49 4.88
C GLU A 25 4.67 6.04 4.91
N VAL A 26 5.35 5.69 6.00
CA VAL A 26 5.92 4.36 6.17
C VAL A 26 4.82 3.38 6.59
N ILE A 27 4.69 2.31 5.82
CA ILE A 27 3.80 1.18 6.13
C ILE A 27 4.52 0.28 7.13
N LEU A 28 3.87 0.00 8.26
CA LEU A 28 4.43 -0.83 9.32
C LEU A 28 3.77 -2.21 9.35
N ALA A 29 4.48 -3.19 9.93
CA ALA A 29 3.91 -4.51 10.13
C ALA A 29 2.68 -4.43 11.05
N GLY A 30 1.57 -5.03 10.61
CA GLY A 30 0.29 -4.97 11.31
C GLY A 30 -0.63 -3.83 10.86
N ASP A 31 -0.16 -2.93 9.98
CA ASP A 31 -1.01 -1.94 9.33
C ASP A 31 -1.99 -2.63 8.38
N THR A 32 -3.23 -2.13 8.35
CA THR A 32 -4.24 -2.52 7.37
C THR A 32 -4.39 -1.40 6.34
N LEU A 33 -4.12 -1.71 5.08
CA LEU A 33 -4.22 -0.75 3.98
C LEU A 33 -5.61 -0.79 3.35
N VAL A 34 -6.24 0.37 3.23
CA VAL A 34 -7.47 0.52 2.44
C VAL A 34 -7.07 0.99 1.04
N VAL A 35 -7.35 0.15 0.04
CA VAL A 35 -6.94 0.39 -1.34
C VAL A 35 -8.13 0.41 -2.29
N ILE A 36 -8.09 1.33 -3.25
CA ILE A 36 -8.96 1.34 -4.42
C ILE A 36 -8.13 0.80 -5.58
N THR A 37 -8.54 -0.35 -6.13
CA THR A 37 -7.79 -1.03 -7.18
C THR A 37 -8.73 -1.92 -8.02
N THR A 38 -8.24 -2.44 -9.14
CA THR A 38 -8.95 -3.47 -9.90
C THR A 38 -8.61 -4.87 -9.38
N PRO A 39 -9.47 -5.88 -9.59
CA PRO A 39 -9.16 -7.25 -9.19
C PRO A 39 -7.82 -7.76 -9.77
N GLU A 40 -7.53 -7.41 -11.03
CA GLU A 40 -6.31 -7.80 -11.75
C GLU A 40 -5.03 -7.24 -11.13
N THR A 41 -5.12 -6.06 -10.51
CA THR A 41 -3.97 -5.37 -9.91
C THR A 41 -3.83 -5.63 -8.41
N PHE A 42 -4.87 -6.18 -7.78
CA PHE A 42 -4.86 -6.47 -6.34
C PHE A 42 -3.80 -7.50 -5.96
N GLU A 43 -3.64 -8.57 -6.73
CA GLU A 43 -2.64 -9.61 -6.46
C GLU A 43 -1.20 -9.04 -6.51
N ALA A 44 -0.91 -8.21 -7.50
CA ALA A 44 0.38 -7.53 -7.61
C ALA A 44 0.63 -6.58 -6.42
N LEU A 45 -0.40 -5.89 -5.94
CA LEU A 45 -0.30 -5.03 -4.76
C LEU A 45 -0.06 -5.85 -3.48
N GLN A 46 -0.73 -6.99 -3.31
CA GLN A 46 -0.48 -7.89 -2.18
C GLN A 46 0.96 -8.40 -2.17
N ARG A 47 1.48 -8.76 -3.35
CA ARG A 47 2.87 -9.20 -3.51
C ARG A 47 3.85 -8.10 -3.13
N LEU A 48 3.64 -6.87 -3.62
CA LEU A 48 4.49 -5.72 -3.29
C LEU A 48 4.53 -5.42 -1.79
N VAL A 49 3.39 -5.49 -1.11
CA VAL A 49 3.32 -5.25 0.35
C VAL A 49 4.03 -6.36 1.13
N LYS A 50 3.98 -7.60 0.65
CA LYS A 50 4.59 -8.76 1.32
C LYS A 50 6.10 -8.86 1.08
N GLU A 51 6.54 -8.59 -0.14
CA GLU A 51 7.93 -8.81 -0.59
C GLU A 51 8.77 -7.52 -0.61
N GLY A 52 8.12 -6.36 -0.58
CA GLY A 52 8.77 -5.07 -0.77
C GLY A 52 8.94 -4.72 -2.26
N PRO A 53 9.35 -3.47 -2.56
CA PRO A 53 9.68 -3.07 -3.93
C PRO A 53 10.86 -3.88 -4.48
N PRO A 54 10.90 -4.14 -5.80
CA PRO A 54 12.05 -4.79 -6.41
C PRO A 54 13.34 -4.01 -6.12
N ALA A 55 14.44 -4.72 -5.94
CA ALA A 55 15.72 -4.13 -5.52
C ALA A 55 16.27 -3.08 -6.49
N ASP A 56 15.79 -3.10 -7.72
CA ASP A 56 16.20 -2.30 -8.87
C ASP A 56 15.41 -0.98 -9.01
N VAL A 57 14.48 -0.67 -8.09
CA VAL A 57 13.76 0.61 -8.03
C VAL A 57 14.00 1.41 -6.74
N ALA A 58 14.97 1.01 -5.90
CA ALA A 58 15.33 1.67 -4.65
C ALA A 58 16.47 2.68 -4.80
#